data_AF-K5XMV1-F1
#
_entry.id   AF-K5XMV1-F1
#
_cell.length_a   1.000
_cell.length_b   1.000
_cell.length_c   1.000
_cell.angle_alpha   90.00
_cell.angle_beta   90.00
_cell.angle_gamma   90.00
#
_symmetry.space_group_name_H-M   'P 1'
#
loop_
_entity.id
_entity.type
_entity.pdbx_description
1 polymer ?
#
loop_
_entity_poly.entity_id
_entity_poly.type
_entity_poly.pdbx_seq_one_letter_code
_entity_poly.pdbx_strand_id
1 'polypeptide(L)'
;LARAAQGARDSTAPRAAAVSIAAGAQIKANAVTKGDGGKVTLLSSQSTALQGTISTTGGTLGGNGGLVEISSDGVISLGGTVYDTAINGQAGEILLDPQTLIVTSASLTNANSNSSGPFNNPTTTLGDTSSSPTTSYVNPDDLALLNGTIVLEAAKLLSVASAINLNFADELKLVSNKNVSITANISAQGSIEIDAAGTLNIGASLSGTTITLADSGSSSVIDINGVISGTELILNAGGSIAEGASGGISAT
;
A
#
# COMPACT_ATOMS: atom_id res chain seq x y z
N LEU A 1 7.40 -8.62 6.84
CA LEU A 1 6.94 -9.03 8.19
C LEU A 1 5.71 -8.19 8.48
N ALA A 2 4.51 -8.69 8.16
CA ALA A 2 3.27 -7.93 8.31
C ALA A 2 3.15 -7.39 9.76
N ARG A 3 3.16 -6.07 9.92
CA ARG A 3 3.09 -5.39 11.23
C ARG A 3 1.73 -5.59 11.91
N ALA A 4 0.69 -5.91 11.15
CA ALA A 4 -0.61 -6.39 11.63
C ALA A 4 -0.47 -7.62 12.56
N ALA A 5 0.48 -8.51 12.27
CA ALA A 5 0.75 -9.69 13.09
C ALA A 5 1.57 -9.37 14.36
N GLN A 6 2.28 -8.24 14.39
CA GLN A 6 3.06 -7.80 15.56
C GLN A 6 2.19 -7.11 16.62
N GLY A 7 0.99 -6.65 16.25
CA GLY A 7 0.06 -6.01 17.17
C GLY A 7 0.45 -4.56 17.52
N ALA A 8 -0.37 -3.89 18.32
CA ALA A 8 -0.05 -2.55 18.80
C ALA A 8 1.24 -2.59 19.65
N ARG A 9 2.04 -1.50 19.61
CA ARG A 9 3.18 -1.34 20.53
C ARG A 9 2.78 -1.45 22.00
N ASP A 10 1.52 -1.15 22.30
CA ASP A 10 0.90 -1.41 23.59
C ASP A 10 0.13 -2.73 23.54
N SER A 11 0.72 -3.79 24.09
CA SER A 11 0.12 -5.12 24.18
C SER A 11 -0.88 -5.28 25.34
N THR A 12 -1.13 -4.22 26.11
CA THR A 12 -2.03 -4.27 27.28
C THR A 12 -3.47 -3.86 26.95
N ALA A 13 -3.69 -3.20 25.82
CA ALA A 13 -5.01 -2.84 25.33
C ALA A 13 -5.60 -3.97 24.46
N PRO A 14 -6.91 -4.31 24.63
CA PRO A 14 -7.56 -5.28 23.75
C PRO A 14 -7.59 -4.75 22.31
N ARG A 15 -7.26 -5.61 21.34
CA ARG A 15 -7.33 -5.27 19.91
C ARG A 15 -8.80 -5.12 19.50
N ALA A 16 -9.14 -3.97 18.92
CA ALA A 16 -10.49 -3.73 18.44
C ALA A 16 -10.85 -4.70 17.31
N ALA A 17 -12.09 -5.20 17.30
CA ALA A 17 -12.60 -5.99 16.18
C ALA A 17 -12.65 -5.15 14.90
N ALA A 18 -13.12 -3.90 15.01
CA ALA A 18 -13.17 -2.97 13.91
C ALA A 18 -12.72 -1.57 14.33
N VAL A 19 -12.04 -0.85 13.44
CA VAL A 19 -11.65 0.55 13.58
C VAL A 19 -12.16 1.31 12.37
N SER A 20 -12.84 2.44 12.58
CA SER A 20 -13.29 3.30 11.49
C SER A 20 -13.03 4.76 11.77
N ILE A 21 -12.45 5.44 10.78
CA ILE A 21 -12.31 6.91 10.76
C ILE A 21 -13.31 7.43 9.73
N ALA A 22 -14.42 7.98 10.20
CA ALA A 22 -15.52 8.43 9.36
C ALA A 22 -15.14 9.63 8.48
N ALA A 23 -15.88 9.82 7.38
CA ALA A 23 -15.74 10.99 6.54
C ALA A 23 -15.91 12.28 7.35
N GLY A 24 -15.02 13.26 7.13
CA GLY A 24 -14.97 14.51 7.89
C GLY A 24 -14.22 14.43 9.24
N ALA A 25 -13.91 13.23 9.75
CA ALA A 25 -13.05 13.08 10.92
C ALA A 25 -11.59 13.42 10.56
N GLN A 26 -10.85 13.98 11.51
CA GLN A 26 -9.45 14.38 11.34
C GLN A 26 -8.58 13.86 12.49
N ILE A 27 -7.46 13.22 12.15
CA ILE A 27 -6.37 12.91 13.08
C ILE A 27 -5.15 13.74 12.68
N LYS A 28 -4.61 14.52 13.62
CA LYS A 28 -3.42 15.35 13.38
C LYS A 28 -2.34 15.01 14.40
N ALA A 29 -1.22 14.55 13.90
CA ALA A 29 0.01 14.34 14.67
C ALA A 29 1.17 15.08 13.98
N ASN A 30 0.91 16.32 13.54
CA ASN A 30 1.88 17.17 12.86
C ASN A 30 2.87 17.77 13.87
N ALA A 31 4.14 17.87 13.49
CA ALA A 31 5.08 18.73 14.19
C ALA A 31 4.78 20.21 13.88
N VAL A 32 4.90 21.07 14.90
CA VAL A 32 4.53 22.49 14.78
C VAL A 32 5.68 23.33 14.21
N THR A 33 6.80 23.38 14.94
CA THR A 33 7.93 24.26 14.59
C THR A 33 9.13 23.46 14.11
N LYS A 34 9.64 22.54 14.92
CA LYS A 34 10.77 21.67 14.58
C LYS A 34 10.52 20.29 15.14
N GLY A 35 10.81 19.25 14.36
CA GLY A 35 10.62 17.86 14.72
C GLY A 35 9.95 17.08 13.60
N ASP A 36 10.09 15.77 13.67
CA ASP A 36 9.45 14.86 12.72
C ASP A 36 7.95 14.77 13.00
N GLY A 37 7.20 14.41 11.97
CA GLY A 37 5.81 14.02 12.11
C GLY A 37 5.62 12.89 13.12
N GLY A 38 4.47 12.90 13.79
CA GLY A 38 4.11 11.84 14.73
C GLY A 38 3.71 10.53 14.02
N LYS A 39 3.38 9.52 14.83
CA LYS A 39 2.91 8.22 14.34
C LYS A 39 1.41 8.07 14.60
N VAL A 40 0.66 7.62 13.59
CA VAL A 40 -0.75 7.22 13.70
C VAL A 40 -0.88 5.77 13.23
N THR A 41 -1.46 4.91 14.05
CA THR A 41 -1.74 3.50 13.69
C THR A 41 -3.21 3.19 13.90
N LEU A 42 -3.87 2.75 12.83
CA LEU A 42 -5.20 2.17 12.86
C LEU A 42 -5.06 0.65 12.76
N LEU A 43 -5.44 -0.07 13.82
CA LEU A 43 -5.23 -1.52 13.93
C LEU A 43 -6.51 -2.22 14.40
N SER A 44 -6.93 -3.25 13.68
CA SER A 44 -8.07 -4.09 14.06
C SER A 44 -7.82 -5.56 13.81
N SER A 45 -8.60 -6.45 14.42
CA SER A 45 -8.52 -7.89 14.18
C SER A 45 -9.44 -8.36 13.04
N GLN A 46 -10.37 -7.53 12.54
CA GLN A 46 -11.28 -7.90 11.45
C GLN A 46 -11.35 -6.83 10.35
N SER A 47 -11.57 -5.55 10.69
CA SER A 47 -11.74 -4.50 9.68
C SER A 47 -11.24 -3.12 10.11
N THR A 48 -10.39 -2.50 9.28
CA THR A 48 -9.93 -1.12 9.46
C THR A 48 -10.35 -0.26 8.28
N ALA A 49 -11.16 0.78 8.50
CA ALA A 49 -11.65 1.66 7.44
C ALA A 49 -11.23 3.11 7.67
N LEU A 50 -10.61 3.73 6.65
CA LEU A 50 -10.27 5.15 6.62
C LEU A 50 -11.09 5.87 5.55
N GLN A 51 -12.03 6.72 5.97
CA GLN A 51 -12.79 7.65 5.11
C GLN A 51 -12.51 9.13 5.44
N GLY A 52 -11.86 9.40 6.57
CA GLY A 52 -11.50 10.75 7.02
C GLY A 52 -10.12 11.20 6.55
N THR A 53 -9.51 12.12 7.30
CA THR A 53 -8.18 12.66 7.00
C THR A 53 -7.19 12.40 8.12
N ILE A 54 -5.99 11.96 7.78
CA ILE A 54 -4.85 11.85 8.70
C ILE A 54 -3.73 12.77 8.24
N SER A 55 -3.05 13.44 9.17
CA SER A 55 -1.83 14.20 8.87
C SER A 55 -0.75 13.97 9.93
N THR A 56 0.48 13.77 9.47
CA THR A 56 1.69 13.50 10.25
C THR A 56 2.87 14.30 9.68
N THR A 57 2.67 15.58 9.38
CA THR A 57 3.68 16.38 8.67
C THR A 57 4.87 16.77 9.55
N GLY A 58 6.05 16.87 8.95
CA GLY A 58 7.25 17.44 9.57
C GLY A 58 7.13 18.92 9.90
N GLY A 59 7.96 19.39 10.84
CA GLY A 59 7.93 20.77 11.34
C GLY A 59 8.36 21.81 10.29
N THR A 60 7.76 23.00 10.37
CA THR A 60 7.99 24.10 9.41
C THR A 60 9.44 24.59 9.32
N LEU A 61 10.24 24.44 10.38
CA LEU A 61 11.66 24.80 10.43
C LEU A 61 12.60 23.57 10.39
N GLY A 62 12.07 22.38 10.14
CA GLY A 62 12.84 21.15 10.00
C GLY A 62 12.20 19.92 10.64
N GLY A 63 12.49 18.76 10.06
CA GLY A 63 11.96 17.45 10.43
C GLY A 63 11.41 16.71 9.21
N ASN A 64 11.34 15.40 9.30
CA ASN A 64 10.74 14.52 8.29
C ASN A 64 9.24 14.35 8.51
N GLY A 65 8.55 13.75 7.54
CA GLY A 65 7.22 13.20 7.78
C GLY A 65 7.26 12.11 8.85
N GLY A 66 6.09 11.74 9.32
CA GLY A 66 5.90 10.72 10.33
C GLY A 66 5.62 9.35 9.73
N LEU A 67 4.61 8.68 10.30
CA LEU A 67 4.15 7.37 9.85
C LEU A 67 2.64 7.27 10.05
N VAL A 68 1.94 6.84 9.00
CA VAL A 68 0.53 6.43 9.07
C VAL A 68 0.41 4.96 8.69
N GLU A 69 -0.14 4.16 9.58
CA GLU A 69 -0.31 2.72 9.40
C GLU A 69 -1.80 2.36 9.45
N ILE A 70 -2.29 1.68 8.42
CA ILE A 70 -3.66 1.19 8.28
C ILE A 70 -3.61 -0.33 8.10
N SER A 71 -3.86 -1.05 9.19
CA SER A 71 -3.60 -2.49 9.26
C SER A 71 -4.77 -3.27 9.83
N SER A 72 -4.93 -4.51 9.37
CA SER A 72 -5.95 -5.44 9.86
C SER A 72 -5.51 -6.89 9.67
N ASP A 73 -5.87 -7.77 10.60
CA ASP A 73 -5.75 -9.23 10.38
C ASP A 73 -6.78 -9.76 9.38
N GLY A 74 -7.82 -8.97 9.10
CA GLY A 74 -8.82 -9.24 8.08
C GLY A 74 -8.64 -8.29 6.89
N VAL A 75 -9.54 -7.31 6.78
CA VAL A 75 -9.59 -6.38 5.65
C VAL A 75 -9.31 -4.93 6.05
N ILE A 76 -8.84 -4.16 5.07
CA ILE A 76 -8.79 -2.70 5.14
C ILE A 76 -9.67 -2.08 4.04
N SER A 77 -10.15 -0.86 4.29
CA SER A 77 -10.82 -0.01 3.31
C SER A 77 -10.16 1.37 3.33
N LEU A 78 -9.76 1.84 2.16
CA LEU A 78 -9.15 3.14 1.95
C LEU A 78 -10.08 3.97 1.06
N GLY A 79 -10.61 5.07 1.59
CA GLY A 79 -11.35 6.09 0.84
C GLY A 79 -11.15 7.50 1.39
N GLY A 80 -10.17 7.67 2.29
CA GLY A 80 -9.81 8.93 2.94
C GLY A 80 -8.52 9.52 2.38
N THR A 81 -8.03 10.56 3.04
CA THR A 81 -6.80 11.28 2.64
C THR A 81 -5.74 11.14 3.73
N VAL A 82 -4.48 11.03 3.32
CA VAL A 82 -3.34 11.01 4.24
C VAL A 82 -2.28 11.98 3.75
N TYR A 83 -1.84 12.87 4.65
CA TYR A 83 -0.79 13.85 4.41
C TYR A 83 0.39 13.56 5.33
N ASP A 84 1.41 12.92 4.78
CA ASP A 84 2.63 12.55 5.49
C ASP A 84 3.86 13.15 4.81
N THR A 85 3.90 14.48 4.76
CA THR A 85 4.91 15.24 4.01
C THR A 85 5.82 16.05 4.92
N ALA A 86 6.96 16.48 4.39
CA ALA A 86 7.84 17.43 5.06
C ALA A 86 8.36 18.48 4.07
N ILE A 87 8.38 19.73 4.50
CA ILE A 87 8.87 20.85 3.66
C ILE A 87 10.40 20.84 3.57
N ASN A 88 11.08 20.49 4.67
CA ASN A 88 12.54 20.57 4.81
C ASN A 88 13.19 19.22 5.12
N GLY A 89 12.49 18.11 4.84
CA GLY A 89 12.91 16.76 5.18
C GLY A 89 12.38 15.75 4.18
N GLN A 90 12.52 14.47 4.50
CA GLN A 90 11.94 13.40 3.71
C GLN A 90 10.44 13.28 4.00
N ALA A 91 9.65 12.90 3.01
CA ALA A 91 8.27 12.50 3.24
C ALA A 91 8.23 11.30 4.20
N GLY A 92 7.11 11.16 4.92
CA GLY A 92 6.88 10.05 5.82
C GLY A 92 6.33 8.83 5.08
N GLU A 93 6.03 7.79 5.85
CA GLU A 93 5.59 6.49 5.35
C GLU A 93 4.08 6.29 5.58
N ILE A 94 3.37 5.88 4.53
CA ILE A 94 1.96 5.50 4.58
C ILE A 94 1.87 4.00 4.30
N LEU A 95 1.70 3.20 5.34
CA LEU A 95 1.67 1.75 5.30
C LEU A 95 0.24 1.21 5.27
N LEU A 96 -0.09 0.45 4.23
CA LEU A 96 -1.28 -0.39 4.16
C LEU A 96 -0.87 -1.85 4.35
N ASP A 97 -1.38 -2.52 5.39
CA ASP A 97 -0.96 -3.89 5.73
C ASP A 97 -2.13 -4.84 6.03
N PRO A 98 -2.81 -5.35 4.97
CA PRO A 98 -3.79 -6.44 5.08
C PRO A 98 -3.20 -7.83 4.82
N GLN A 99 -4.03 -8.88 4.98
CA GLN A 99 -3.66 -10.25 4.61
C GLN A 99 -3.41 -10.42 3.11
N THR A 100 -4.35 -9.98 2.28
CA THR A 100 -4.25 -9.94 0.82
C THR A 100 -4.71 -8.56 0.35
N LEU A 101 -4.00 -7.98 -0.61
CA LEU A 101 -4.34 -6.69 -1.20
C LEU A 101 -4.45 -6.80 -2.72
N ILE A 102 -5.56 -6.32 -3.26
CA ILE A 102 -5.80 -6.23 -4.70
C ILE A 102 -6.08 -4.77 -5.06
N VAL A 103 -5.21 -4.18 -5.87
CA VAL A 103 -5.42 -2.85 -6.43
C VAL A 103 -6.21 -2.98 -7.72
N THR A 104 -7.44 -2.47 -7.74
CA THR A 104 -8.36 -2.58 -8.89
C THR A 104 -9.38 -1.44 -8.92
N SER A 105 -9.72 -0.97 -10.12
CA SER A 105 -10.81 -0.01 -10.35
C SER A 105 -12.15 -0.70 -10.63
N ALA A 106 -12.17 -2.05 -10.73
CA ALA A 106 -13.40 -2.79 -10.94
C ALA A 106 -14.37 -2.53 -9.77
N SER A 107 -15.53 -1.94 -10.10
CA SER A 107 -16.67 -1.93 -9.19
C SER A 107 -17.14 -3.36 -9.04
N LEU A 108 -16.73 -4.01 -7.95
CA LEU A 108 -17.19 -5.35 -7.66
C LEU A 108 -18.58 -5.22 -7.02
N THR A 109 -19.59 -5.06 -7.87
CA THR A 109 -20.99 -5.17 -7.45
C THR A 109 -21.25 -6.62 -7.08
N ASN A 110 -21.33 -6.96 -5.80
CA ASN A 110 -21.97 -8.20 -5.38
C ASN A 110 -22.87 -7.98 -4.17
N ALA A 111 -24.05 -8.58 -4.27
CA ALA A 111 -25.25 -8.34 -3.50
C ALA A 111 -25.15 -8.78 -2.02
N ASN A 112 -25.24 -7.82 -1.11
CA ASN A 112 -26.12 -7.85 0.06
C ASN A 112 -26.17 -6.45 0.69
N SER A 113 -26.91 -5.55 0.04
CA SER A 113 -27.43 -4.34 0.66
C SER A 113 -28.51 -4.73 1.68
N ASN A 114 -28.10 -5.34 2.78
CA ASN A 114 -28.93 -5.47 3.97
C ASN A 114 -28.07 -5.39 5.23
N SER A 115 -27.27 -4.33 5.31
CA SER A 115 -26.82 -3.76 6.57
C SER A 115 -27.33 -2.33 6.61
N SER A 116 -28.44 -2.12 7.31
CA SER A 116 -29.03 -0.81 7.62
C SER A 116 -28.18 -0.07 8.67
N GLY A 117 -26.90 0.16 8.34
CA GLY A 117 -26.00 1.04 9.07
C GLY A 117 -25.72 2.32 8.27
N PRO A 118 -25.40 3.46 8.91
CA PRO A 118 -25.26 4.77 8.28
C PRO A 118 -24.00 4.95 7.39
N PHE A 119 -23.40 3.86 6.90
CA PHE A 119 -22.08 3.86 6.25
C PHE A 119 -22.08 3.26 4.83
N ASN A 120 -23.17 3.42 4.10
CA ASN A 120 -23.34 2.98 2.72
C ASN A 120 -22.88 4.06 1.72
N ASN A 121 -21.56 4.16 1.51
CA ASN A 121 -20.94 4.77 0.33
C ASN A 121 -19.98 3.73 -0.29
N PRO A 122 -19.95 3.52 -1.63
CA PRO A 122 -19.27 2.37 -2.22
C PRO A 122 -17.78 2.66 -2.37
N THR A 123 -17.00 2.43 -1.32
CA THR A 123 -15.53 2.38 -1.39
C THR A 123 -15.06 1.00 -0.92
N THR A 124 -15.21 0.07 -1.86
CA THR A 124 -14.48 -1.20 -2.07
C THR A 124 -13.99 -1.99 -0.85
N THR A 125 -14.85 -2.27 0.12
CA THR A 125 -14.71 -3.52 0.89
C THR A 125 -15.23 -4.66 0.02
N LEU A 126 -14.35 -5.37 -0.67
CA LEU A 126 -14.67 -6.76 -1.03
C LEU A 126 -13.90 -7.69 -0.12
N GLY A 127 -14.55 -8.05 0.96
CA GLY A 127 -14.23 -9.31 1.58
C GLY A 127 -14.69 -10.48 0.70
N ASP A 128 -13.92 -11.57 0.70
CA ASP A 128 -14.50 -12.91 0.57
C ASP A 128 -15.84 -12.93 1.35
N THR A 129 -16.93 -13.38 0.72
CA THR A 129 -18.27 -13.49 1.34
C THR A 129 -18.31 -14.41 2.56
N SER A 130 -17.17 -15.02 2.91
CA SER A 130 -16.87 -15.54 4.24
C SER A 130 -17.25 -14.59 5.38
N SER A 131 -17.57 -15.16 6.53
CA SER A 131 -17.75 -14.45 7.79
C SER A 131 -16.47 -13.81 8.34
N SER A 132 -15.32 -13.98 7.67
CA SER A 132 -14.02 -13.44 8.07
C SER A 132 -13.18 -13.14 6.82
N PRO A 133 -13.51 -12.07 6.08
CA PRO A 133 -12.81 -11.77 4.86
C PRO A 133 -11.33 -11.45 5.10
N THR A 134 -10.48 -11.86 4.16
CA THR A 134 -9.01 -11.64 4.24
C THR A 134 -8.44 -10.93 3.00
N THR A 135 -9.31 -10.52 2.07
CA THR A 135 -8.91 -9.79 0.87
C THR A 135 -9.35 -8.35 0.99
N SER A 136 -8.41 -7.42 0.82
CA SER A 136 -8.68 -5.99 0.75
C SER A 136 -8.56 -5.54 -0.69
N TYR A 137 -9.40 -4.56 -1.05
CA TYR A 137 -9.40 -3.98 -2.37
C TYR A 137 -9.21 -2.48 -2.26
N VAL A 138 -8.34 -1.93 -3.09
CA VAL A 138 -8.05 -0.49 -3.10
C VAL A 138 -8.15 0.01 -4.53
N ASN A 139 -8.85 1.13 -4.74
CA ASN A 139 -8.88 1.78 -6.04
C ASN A 139 -7.56 2.55 -6.24
N PRO A 140 -6.90 2.46 -7.41
CA PRO A 140 -5.78 3.34 -7.75
C PRO A 140 -6.01 4.83 -7.47
N ASP A 141 -7.25 5.31 -7.65
CA ASP A 141 -7.61 6.71 -7.40
C ASP A 141 -7.47 7.08 -5.91
N ASP A 142 -7.74 6.14 -4.99
CA ASP A 142 -7.57 6.35 -3.55
C ASP A 142 -6.09 6.40 -3.16
N LEU A 143 -5.23 5.63 -3.85
CA LEU A 143 -3.77 5.71 -3.66
C LEU A 143 -3.22 7.08 -4.07
N ALA A 144 -3.78 7.68 -5.13
CA ALA A 144 -3.38 9.01 -5.58
C ALA A 144 -3.74 10.15 -4.60
N LEU A 145 -4.58 9.86 -3.59
CA LEU A 145 -4.92 10.81 -2.52
C LEU A 145 -3.96 10.75 -1.32
N LEU A 146 -3.00 9.82 -1.34
CA LEU A 146 -1.97 9.69 -0.32
C LEU A 146 -0.75 10.54 -0.70
N ASN A 147 -0.25 11.33 0.24
CA ASN A 147 0.90 12.22 0.02
C ASN A 147 2.03 11.80 0.95
N GLY A 148 3.02 11.10 0.40
CA GLY A 148 4.21 10.58 1.08
C GLY A 148 4.67 9.28 0.42
N THR A 149 5.61 8.57 1.05
CA THR A 149 6.04 7.24 0.60
C THR A 149 4.90 6.25 0.84
N ILE A 150 4.36 5.66 -0.23
CA ILE A 150 3.29 4.66 -0.12
C ILE A 150 3.92 3.28 0.01
N VAL A 151 3.58 2.55 1.06
CA VAL A 151 4.01 1.17 1.29
C VAL A 151 2.78 0.28 1.35
N LEU A 152 2.66 -0.60 0.36
CA LEU A 152 1.66 -1.65 0.29
C LEU A 152 2.31 -2.94 0.76
N GLU A 153 2.06 -3.39 1.99
CA GLU A 153 2.54 -4.67 2.50
C GLU A 153 1.38 -5.67 2.56
N ALA A 154 1.56 -6.89 2.04
CA ALA A 154 0.53 -7.93 2.14
C ALA A 154 1.10 -9.26 2.63
N ALA A 155 0.39 -9.92 3.55
CA ALA A 155 0.87 -11.19 4.12
C ALA A 155 0.89 -12.37 3.13
N LYS A 156 -0.02 -12.41 2.14
CA LYS A 156 -0.23 -13.57 1.26
C LYS A 156 -0.17 -13.25 -0.23
N LEU A 157 -0.70 -12.12 -0.65
CA LEU A 157 -0.73 -11.73 -2.05
C LEU A 157 -0.91 -10.23 -2.13
N LEU A 158 -0.09 -9.61 -2.98
CA LEU A 158 -0.28 -8.26 -3.46
C LEU A 158 -0.47 -8.30 -4.98
N SER A 159 -1.62 -7.86 -5.46
CA SER A 159 -1.96 -7.88 -6.88
C SER A 159 -2.33 -6.50 -7.39
N VAL A 160 -1.78 -6.09 -8.53
CA VAL A 160 -2.14 -4.85 -9.21
C VAL A 160 -2.81 -5.21 -10.53
N ALA A 161 -4.14 -5.13 -10.52
CA ALA A 161 -5.01 -5.49 -11.65
C ALA A 161 -5.59 -4.25 -12.37
N SER A 162 -5.33 -3.05 -11.87
CA SER A 162 -5.66 -1.78 -12.54
C SER A 162 -4.49 -0.82 -12.41
N ALA A 163 -4.36 0.07 -13.39
CA ALA A 163 -3.17 0.90 -13.51
C ALA A 163 -3.02 1.85 -12.31
N ILE A 164 -1.82 1.91 -11.76
CA ILE A 164 -1.44 2.87 -10.72
C ILE A 164 -0.68 4.01 -11.40
N ASN A 165 -1.15 5.24 -11.23
CA ASN A 165 -0.49 6.43 -11.78
C ASN A 165 -0.28 7.44 -10.65
N LEU A 166 0.94 7.51 -10.12
CA LEU A 166 1.31 8.42 -9.03
C LEU A 166 2.11 9.58 -9.61
N ASN A 167 1.53 10.78 -9.52
CA ASN A 167 2.11 12.01 -10.07
C ASN A 167 2.97 12.77 -9.05
N PHE A 168 3.46 12.11 -8.00
CA PHE A 168 4.37 12.71 -7.01
C PHE A 168 5.70 11.95 -7.00
N ALA A 169 6.75 12.63 -6.52
CA ALA A 169 8.14 12.21 -6.65
C ALA A 169 8.61 11.22 -5.57
N ASP A 170 7.74 10.88 -4.62
CA ASP A 170 8.06 9.94 -3.54
C ASP A 170 8.03 8.48 -4.04
N GLU A 171 8.39 7.58 -3.14
CA GLU A 171 8.56 6.16 -3.41
C GLU A 171 7.24 5.39 -3.29
N LEU A 172 7.04 4.42 -4.20
CA LEU A 172 6.02 3.40 -4.11
C LEU A 172 6.68 2.05 -3.81
N LYS A 173 6.41 1.48 -2.63
CA LYS A 173 6.85 0.14 -2.25
C LYS A 173 5.69 -0.86 -2.27
N LEU A 174 5.89 -1.98 -2.93
CA LEU A 174 4.97 -3.11 -2.98
C LEU A 174 5.68 -4.33 -2.37
N VAL A 175 5.26 -4.75 -1.20
CA VAL A 175 5.90 -5.84 -0.46
C VAL A 175 4.89 -6.96 -0.21
N SER A 176 5.27 -8.21 -0.47
CA SER A 176 4.50 -9.36 -0.02
C SER A 176 5.36 -10.42 0.64
N ASN A 177 4.89 -10.97 1.77
CA ASN A 177 5.52 -12.14 2.41
C ASN A 177 5.30 -13.44 1.61
N LYS A 178 4.65 -13.35 0.44
CA LYS A 178 4.40 -14.41 -0.53
C LYS A 178 4.48 -13.80 -1.93
N ASN A 179 3.38 -13.75 -2.68
CA ASN A 179 3.43 -13.46 -4.10
C ASN A 179 3.09 -12.00 -4.40
N VAL A 180 3.74 -11.44 -5.42
CA VAL A 180 3.35 -10.18 -6.06
C VAL A 180 2.99 -10.46 -7.53
N SER A 181 1.87 -9.90 -7.99
CA SER A 181 1.41 -10.05 -9.39
C SER A 181 0.98 -8.71 -9.96
N ILE A 182 1.69 -8.23 -10.96
CA ILE A 182 1.41 -6.96 -11.64
C ILE A 182 0.86 -7.26 -13.03
N THR A 183 -0.43 -7.05 -13.26
CA THR A 183 -1.09 -7.28 -14.55
C THR A 183 -1.61 -6.00 -15.20
N ALA A 184 -1.40 -4.85 -14.54
CA ALA A 184 -1.67 -3.53 -15.08
C ALA A 184 -0.48 -2.59 -14.84
N ASN A 185 -0.36 -1.55 -15.67
CA ASN A 185 0.80 -0.66 -15.65
C ASN A 185 0.94 0.09 -14.31
N ILE A 186 2.17 0.30 -13.88
CA ILE A 186 2.50 1.16 -12.74
C ILE A 186 3.40 2.29 -13.25
N SER A 187 3.01 3.53 -12.98
CA SER A 187 3.80 4.72 -13.26
C SER A 187 3.92 5.56 -11.99
N ALA A 188 5.15 5.88 -11.59
CA ALA A 188 5.46 6.83 -10.52
C ALA A 188 6.49 7.85 -11.03
N GLN A 189 6.46 9.10 -10.54
CA GLN A 189 7.56 10.03 -10.81
C GLN A 189 8.80 9.73 -9.96
N GLY A 190 8.61 9.07 -8.80
CA GLY A 190 9.68 8.60 -7.93
C GLY A 190 10.12 7.16 -8.23
N SER A 191 10.75 6.53 -7.22
CA SER A 191 11.19 5.14 -7.30
C SER A 191 10.02 4.16 -7.11
N ILE A 192 10.18 2.97 -7.70
CA ILE A 192 9.28 1.84 -7.49
C ILE A 192 10.11 0.70 -6.90
N GLU A 193 9.74 0.23 -5.72
CA GLU A 193 10.31 -0.98 -5.12
C GLU A 193 9.23 -2.06 -5.06
N ILE A 194 9.56 -3.26 -5.54
CA ILE A 194 8.68 -4.42 -5.46
C ILE A 194 9.47 -5.58 -4.87
N ASP A 195 9.01 -6.10 -3.74
CA ASP A 195 9.60 -7.26 -3.06
C ASP A 195 8.54 -8.34 -2.82
N ALA A 196 8.81 -9.55 -3.33
CA ALA A 196 8.01 -10.74 -3.05
C ALA A 196 8.87 -11.77 -2.32
N ALA A 197 8.35 -12.43 -1.29
CA ALA A 197 9.05 -13.57 -0.67
C ALA A 197 8.65 -14.95 -1.26
N GLY A 198 7.88 -14.94 -2.35
CA GLY A 198 7.32 -16.10 -3.04
C GLY A 198 7.61 -16.03 -4.55
N THR A 199 6.64 -15.58 -5.35
CA THR A 199 6.83 -15.30 -6.77
C THR A 199 6.59 -13.82 -7.08
N LEU A 200 7.43 -13.25 -7.94
CA LEU A 200 7.28 -11.90 -8.46
C LEU A 200 6.95 -11.94 -9.96
N ASN A 201 5.70 -11.68 -10.31
CA ASN A 201 5.24 -11.65 -11.70
C ASN A 201 5.01 -10.21 -12.15
N ILE A 202 5.80 -9.74 -13.10
CA ILE A 202 5.63 -8.43 -13.74
C ILE A 202 5.06 -8.64 -15.14
N GLY A 203 3.74 -8.75 -15.24
CA GLY A 203 2.99 -8.95 -16.48
C GLY A 203 2.66 -7.65 -17.25
N ALA A 204 2.95 -6.48 -16.69
CA ALA A 204 2.63 -5.18 -17.27
C ALA A 204 3.78 -4.18 -17.06
N SER A 205 3.68 -3.00 -17.69
CA SER A 205 4.81 -2.07 -17.74
C SER A 205 5.02 -1.34 -16.42
N LEU A 206 6.28 -1.11 -16.05
CA LEU A 206 6.68 -0.27 -14.91
C LEU A 206 7.44 0.96 -15.42
N SER A 207 7.07 2.13 -14.93
CA SER A 207 7.75 3.41 -15.22
C SER A 207 8.04 4.17 -13.93
N GLY A 208 9.31 4.43 -13.66
CA GLY A 208 9.78 5.15 -12.46
C GLY A 208 11.20 5.66 -12.65
N THR A 209 11.78 6.31 -11.64
CA THR A 209 13.20 6.73 -11.69
C THR A 209 14.12 5.53 -11.46
N THR A 210 14.19 5.04 -10.22
CA THR A 210 14.82 3.77 -9.87
C THR A 210 13.74 2.71 -9.71
N ILE A 211 13.88 1.58 -10.38
CA ILE A 211 13.00 0.42 -10.23
C ILE A 211 13.81 -0.70 -9.57
N THR A 212 13.38 -1.14 -8.40
CA THR A 212 13.97 -2.27 -7.68
C THR A 212 12.98 -3.43 -7.70
N LEU A 213 13.37 -4.55 -8.30
CA LEU A 213 12.63 -5.81 -8.25
C LEU A 213 13.42 -6.79 -7.40
N ALA A 214 12.92 -7.05 -6.21
CA ALA A 214 13.50 -7.98 -5.27
C ALA A 214 12.60 -9.21 -5.11
N ASP A 215 13.25 -10.34 -4.89
CA ASP A 215 12.60 -11.50 -4.32
C ASP A 215 13.43 -11.99 -3.14
N SER A 216 13.00 -11.61 -1.93
CA SER A 216 13.64 -11.93 -0.66
C SER A 216 13.38 -13.36 -0.18
N GLY A 217 12.63 -14.16 -0.96
CA GLY A 217 12.30 -15.55 -0.67
C GLY A 217 13.47 -16.54 -0.87
N SER A 218 13.26 -17.80 -0.50
CA SER A 218 14.26 -18.87 -0.63
C SER A 218 14.13 -19.67 -1.94
N SER A 219 13.04 -19.48 -2.69
CA SER A 219 12.73 -20.17 -3.96
C SER A 219 12.27 -19.17 -5.01
N SER A 220 13.08 -18.12 -5.18
CA SER A 220 12.71 -16.90 -5.85
C SER A 220 12.60 -17.02 -7.37
N VAL A 221 11.52 -16.48 -7.93
CA VAL A 221 11.32 -16.35 -9.38
C VAL A 221 10.79 -14.95 -9.67
N ILE A 222 11.61 -14.16 -10.36
CA ILE A 222 11.20 -12.90 -10.96
C ILE A 222 10.92 -13.13 -12.44
N ASP A 223 9.64 -13.09 -12.82
CA ASP A 223 9.17 -13.25 -14.20
C ASP A 223 8.75 -11.88 -14.76
N ILE A 224 9.51 -11.35 -15.71
CA ILE A 224 9.28 -10.04 -16.32
C ILE A 224 8.74 -10.22 -17.74
N ASN A 225 7.46 -9.95 -17.93
CA ASN A 225 6.77 -9.99 -19.23
C ASN A 225 6.32 -8.61 -19.72
N GLY A 226 6.41 -7.57 -18.88
CA GLY A 226 6.15 -6.18 -19.21
C GLY A 226 7.41 -5.37 -19.52
N VAL A 227 7.23 -4.12 -19.97
CA VAL A 227 8.34 -3.19 -20.24
C VAL A 227 8.75 -2.48 -18.95
N ILE A 228 10.04 -2.46 -18.65
CA ILE A 228 10.60 -1.75 -17.50
C ILE A 228 11.34 -0.52 -18.01
N SER A 229 10.88 0.66 -17.59
CA SER A 229 11.43 1.95 -18.00
C SER A 229 11.82 2.78 -16.79
N GLY A 230 13.11 2.91 -16.55
CA GLY A 230 13.65 3.82 -15.54
C GLY A 230 15.08 4.24 -15.84
N THR A 231 15.61 5.15 -15.04
CA THR A 231 17.02 5.56 -15.10
C THR A 231 17.94 4.49 -14.51
N GLU A 232 17.42 3.71 -13.56
CA GLU A 232 18.12 2.60 -12.91
C GLU A 232 17.17 1.43 -12.69
N LEU A 233 17.66 0.21 -12.99
CA LEU A 233 16.98 -1.04 -12.66
C LEU A 233 17.88 -1.88 -11.76
N ILE A 234 17.37 -2.25 -10.59
CA ILE A 234 18.01 -3.15 -9.64
C ILE A 234 17.21 -4.45 -9.58
N LEU A 235 17.85 -5.58 -9.87
CA LEU A 235 17.25 -6.91 -9.76
C LEU A 235 17.97 -7.69 -8.67
N ASN A 236 17.24 -8.13 -7.65
CA ASN A 236 17.79 -8.88 -6.53
C ASN A 236 16.97 -10.14 -6.27
N ALA A 237 17.39 -11.28 -6.82
CA ALA A 237 16.74 -12.56 -6.58
C ALA A 237 17.70 -13.55 -5.91
N GLY A 238 17.22 -14.31 -4.93
CA GLY A 238 17.94 -15.46 -4.39
C GLY A 238 17.98 -16.67 -5.35
N GLY A 239 17.19 -16.61 -6.43
CA GLY A 239 16.96 -17.69 -7.40
C GLY A 239 17.10 -17.23 -8.85
N SER A 240 16.06 -17.45 -9.65
CA SER A 240 16.09 -17.14 -11.09
C SER A 240 15.43 -15.81 -11.42
N ILE A 241 15.98 -15.13 -12.42
CA ILE A 241 15.37 -13.98 -13.09
C ILE A 241 15.13 -14.39 -14.54
N ALA A 242 13.89 -14.28 -15.01
CA ALA A 242 13.50 -14.60 -16.38
C ALA A 242 12.78 -13.41 -17.04
N GLU A 243 13.18 -13.10 -18.28
CA GLU A 243 12.50 -12.14 -19.14
C GLU A 243 11.73 -12.91 -20.23
N GLY A 244 10.44 -12.63 -20.34
CA GLY A 244 9.57 -13.24 -21.35
C GLY A 244 9.72 -12.58 -22.72
N ALA A 245 9.21 -13.24 -23.77
CA ALA A 245 9.35 -12.79 -25.15
C ALA A 245 8.68 -11.42 -25.47
N SER A 246 7.76 -10.97 -24.61
CA SER A 246 7.12 -9.65 -24.68
C SER A 246 7.72 -8.62 -23.72
N GLY A 247 8.64 -9.05 -22.84
CA GLY A 247 9.35 -8.18 -21.91
C GLY A 247 10.33 -7.27 -22.65
N GLY A 248 10.69 -6.18 -22.00
CA GLY A 248 11.76 -5.31 -22.47
C GLY A 248 12.34 -4.52 -21.31
N ILE A 249 13.62 -4.72 -21.02
CA ILE A 249 14.36 -3.94 -20.04
C ILE A 249 15.09 -2.80 -20.75
N SER A 250 14.77 -1.55 -20.38
CA SER A 250 15.47 -0.36 -20.89
C SER A 250 15.91 0.53 -19.72
N ALA A 251 17.21 0.82 -19.67
CA ALA A 251 17.77 1.88 -18.83
C ALA A 251 18.25 3.01 -19.75
N THR A 252 17.79 4.24 -19.51
CA THR A 252 18.16 5.43 -20.30
C THR A 252 18.71 6.53 -19.42
#